data_AF-A0A4Q7VLH2-F1
#
_entry.id   AF-A0A4Q7VLH2-F1
#
_cell.length_a   1.000
_cell.length_b   1.000
_cell.length_c   1.000
_cell.angle_alpha   90.00
_cell.angle_beta   90.00
_cell.angle_gamma   90.00
#
_symmetry.space_group_name_H-M   'P 1'
#
loop_
_entity.id
_entity.type
_entity.pdbx_description
1 polymer ?
#
loop_
_entity_poly.entity_id
_entity_poly.type
_entity_poly.pdbx_seq_one_letter_code
_entity_poly.pdbx_strand_id
1 'polypeptide(L)'
;MKNTFNILATIILVLSLSATVCAEGWDVPASAKKKQNPYELTKRNISAGKKIFQTTCKSCHGDPGKGNALPLQPPPTDLGSQNFLVQTDGEIFHKIRTGKGAMPTFDKTLNDESKWMVITYLRSLDKTKREAVVAKEIVNPEVTDVKIDLDIDPEHKKLIAQLTGLKKDGKRVGLQGIELSFLVKRAFGQLDISGEEAYTDEKGQLIVQFPTDLPGDREGQANLLVKITDEENYGPIEEKRVVSIAVPTNPKNILSERAMWGTRANAPIWIMATYILGVIGIWGVIFLVLFQVFQLSKMRVKSK
;
A
#
# COMPACT_ATOMS: atom_id res chain seq x y z
N MET A 1 19.62 -60.41 -21.55
CA MET A 1 20.32 -59.15 -21.88
C MET A 1 19.63 -58.30 -22.94
N LYS A 2 18.96 -58.86 -23.97
CA LYS A 2 18.25 -58.05 -24.98
C LYS A 2 17.00 -57.31 -24.44
N ASN A 3 16.23 -57.91 -23.54
CA ASN A 3 15.02 -57.27 -23.00
C ASN A 3 15.32 -56.15 -22.00
N THR A 4 16.42 -56.24 -21.23
CA THR A 4 16.82 -55.20 -20.29
C THR A 4 17.32 -53.93 -20.99
N PHE A 5 17.95 -54.08 -22.16
CA PHE A 5 18.37 -52.95 -22.99
C PHE A 5 17.18 -52.21 -23.62
N ASN A 6 16.17 -52.95 -24.08
CA ASN A 6 14.95 -52.36 -24.64
C ASN A 6 14.09 -51.64 -23.59
N ILE A 7 14.08 -52.12 -22.34
CA ILE A 7 13.37 -51.45 -21.23
C ILE A 7 14.12 -50.19 -20.77
N LEU A 8 15.46 -50.19 -20.77
CA LEU A 8 16.24 -48.99 -20.46
C LEU A 8 16.09 -47.91 -21.54
N ALA A 9 16.06 -48.31 -22.81
CA ALA A 9 15.90 -47.40 -23.95
C ALA A 9 14.52 -46.73 -23.98
N THR A 10 13.44 -47.43 -23.61
CA THR A 10 12.10 -46.85 -23.52
C THR A 10 11.94 -45.92 -22.32
N ILE A 11 12.57 -46.21 -21.18
CA ILE A 11 12.55 -45.29 -20.02
C ILE A 11 13.30 -44.00 -20.33
N ILE A 12 14.44 -44.06 -21.03
CA ILE A 12 15.19 -42.86 -21.46
C ILE A 12 14.38 -42.04 -22.48
N LEU A 13 13.69 -42.70 -23.42
CA LEU A 13 12.84 -42.02 -24.41
C LEU A 13 11.64 -41.31 -23.76
N VAL A 14 11.01 -41.91 -22.75
CA VAL A 14 9.90 -41.32 -22.00
C VAL A 14 10.38 -40.20 -21.06
N LEU A 15 11.59 -40.29 -20.49
CA LEU A 15 12.19 -39.22 -19.70
C LEU A 15 12.61 -38.01 -20.55
N SER A 16 13.06 -38.24 -21.80
CA SER A 16 13.43 -37.16 -22.73
C SER A 16 12.24 -36.38 -23.30
N LEU A 17 11.01 -36.89 -23.18
CA LEU A 17 9.80 -36.22 -23.69
C LEU A 17 9.20 -35.22 -22.68
N SER A 18 9.73 -35.14 -21.45
CA SER A 18 9.18 -34.27 -20.38
C SER A 18 9.83 -32.87 -20.31
N ALA A 19 10.73 -32.50 -21.24
CA ALA A 19 11.58 -31.32 -21.07
C ALA A 19 11.39 -30.19 -22.09
N THR A 20 10.26 -30.11 -22.80
CA THR A 20 9.94 -28.95 -23.64
C THR A 20 8.48 -28.55 -23.54
N VAL A 21 8.05 -28.11 -22.36
CA VAL A 21 7.03 -27.05 -22.30
C VAL A 21 7.78 -25.74 -22.47
N CYS A 22 8.16 -25.43 -23.71
CA CYS A 22 8.58 -24.08 -24.05
C CYS A 22 7.41 -23.16 -23.71
N ALA A 23 7.68 -22.11 -22.93
CA ALA A 23 6.69 -21.09 -22.60
C ALA A 23 6.07 -20.57 -23.90
N GLU A 24 4.85 -21.01 -24.16
CA GLU A 24 4.11 -20.63 -25.35
C GLU A 24 3.97 -19.11 -25.34
N GLY A 25 4.41 -18.43 -26.39
CA GLY A 25 4.32 -16.97 -26.50
C GLY A 25 2.88 -16.48 -26.33
N TRP A 26 2.71 -15.22 -25.92
CA TRP A 26 1.37 -14.64 -25.86
C TRP A 26 0.81 -14.48 -27.28
N ASP A 27 -0.29 -15.17 -27.60
CA ASP A 27 -1.01 -14.96 -28.85
C ASP A 27 -1.90 -13.72 -28.71
N VAL A 28 -1.43 -12.59 -29.24
CA VAL A 28 -2.15 -11.32 -29.19
C VAL A 28 -2.68 -11.01 -30.60
N PRO A 29 -4.00 -10.87 -30.77
CA PRO A 29 -4.59 -10.62 -32.08
C PRO A 29 -4.12 -9.26 -32.65
N ALA A 30 -3.91 -9.19 -33.95
CA ALA A 30 -3.41 -7.99 -34.63
C ALA A 30 -4.28 -6.73 -34.38
N SER A 31 -5.59 -6.91 -34.17
CA SER A 31 -6.52 -5.83 -33.80
C SER A 31 -6.21 -5.23 -32.43
N ALA A 32 -5.80 -6.05 -31.45
CA ALA A 32 -5.41 -5.57 -30.13
C ALA A 32 -4.09 -4.82 -30.18
N LYS A 33 -3.10 -5.28 -30.97
CA LYS A 33 -1.79 -4.62 -31.11
C LYS A 33 -1.87 -3.18 -31.62
N LYS A 34 -2.89 -2.87 -32.42
CA LYS A 34 -3.11 -1.52 -32.98
C LYS A 34 -3.71 -0.53 -31.98
N LYS A 35 -4.21 -0.99 -30.83
CA LYS A 35 -4.74 -0.09 -29.81
C LYS A 35 -3.60 0.73 -29.19
N GLN A 36 -3.82 2.02 -29.09
CA GLN A 36 -2.91 2.96 -28.43
C GLN A 36 -3.52 3.41 -27.12
N ASN A 37 -2.65 3.74 -26.17
CA ASN A 37 -3.08 4.34 -24.91
C ASN A 37 -3.62 5.75 -25.18
N PRO A 38 -4.90 6.04 -24.86
CA PRO A 38 -5.46 7.38 -25.07
C PRO A 38 -4.96 8.41 -24.06
N TYR A 39 -4.32 7.98 -22.97
CA TYR A 39 -3.86 8.86 -21.90
C TYR A 39 -2.42 9.32 -22.13
N GLU A 40 -2.20 10.62 -21.97
CA GLU A 40 -0.88 11.20 -22.06
C GLU A 40 -0.01 10.81 -20.86
N LEU A 41 1.31 10.78 -21.07
CA LEU A 41 2.31 10.53 -20.04
C LEU A 41 2.52 11.79 -19.19
N THR A 42 1.57 12.15 -18.35
CA THR A 42 1.70 13.24 -17.38
C THR A 42 2.07 12.68 -16.00
N LYS A 43 2.68 13.47 -15.11
CA LYS A 43 2.96 13.02 -13.72
C LYS A 43 1.72 12.46 -13.02
N ARG A 44 0.57 13.12 -13.22
CA ARG A 44 -0.74 12.66 -12.73
C ARG A 44 -1.07 11.24 -13.19
N ASN A 45 -1.08 10.99 -14.50
CA ASN A 45 -1.44 9.68 -15.06
C ASN A 45 -0.41 8.60 -14.71
N ILE A 46 0.88 8.97 -14.65
CA ILE A 46 1.97 8.08 -14.25
C ILE A 46 1.80 7.65 -12.79
N SER A 47 1.46 8.58 -11.89
CA SER A 47 1.29 8.27 -10.47
C SER A 47 0.02 7.46 -10.21
N ALA A 48 -1.09 7.80 -10.87
CA ALA A 48 -2.31 6.98 -10.82
C ALA A 48 -2.01 5.53 -11.24
N GLY A 49 -1.28 5.35 -12.35
CA GLY A 49 -0.81 4.05 -12.81
C GLY A 49 0.12 3.34 -11.81
N LYS A 50 1.04 4.08 -11.19
CA LYS A 50 1.99 3.57 -10.19
C LYS A 50 1.25 3.04 -8.95
N LYS A 51 0.22 3.72 -8.48
CA LYS A 51 -0.59 3.29 -7.33
C LYS A 51 -1.26 1.95 -7.60
N ILE A 52 -1.92 1.83 -8.77
CA ILE A 52 -2.55 0.57 -9.20
C ILE A 52 -1.50 -0.55 -9.35
N PHE A 53 -0.34 -0.23 -9.93
CA PHE A 53 0.76 -1.18 -10.06
C PHE A 53 1.24 -1.70 -8.71
N GLN A 54 1.41 -0.82 -7.73
CA GLN A 54 1.88 -1.18 -6.39
C GLN A 54 0.90 -2.08 -5.64
N THR A 55 -0.40 -1.85 -5.79
CA THR A 55 -1.43 -2.63 -5.10
C THR A 55 -1.74 -3.96 -5.80
N THR A 56 -1.63 -3.99 -7.13
CA THR A 56 -2.17 -5.10 -7.93
C THR A 56 -1.09 -5.95 -8.60
N CYS A 57 -0.02 -5.33 -9.12
CA CYS A 57 0.95 -6.00 -9.99
C CYS A 57 2.27 -6.33 -9.28
N LYS A 58 2.71 -5.46 -8.38
CA LYS A 58 4.03 -5.53 -7.71
C LYS A 58 4.23 -6.82 -6.91
N SER A 59 3.18 -7.37 -6.31
CA SER A 59 3.24 -8.59 -5.50
C SER A 59 3.83 -9.80 -6.24
N CYS A 60 3.63 -9.85 -7.57
CA CYS A 60 4.17 -10.92 -8.42
C CYS A 60 5.32 -10.44 -9.30
N HIS A 61 5.24 -9.23 -9.86
CA HIS A 61 6.26 -8.74 -10.81
C HIS A 61 7.48 -8.07 -10.15
N GLY A 62 7.41 -7.75 -8.86
CA GLY A 62 8.48 -7.03 -8.16
C GLY A 62 8.59 -5.57 -8.57
N ASP A 63 9.73 -4.98 -8.26
CA ASP A 63 10.08 -3.61 -8.65
C ASP A 63 10.63 -3.61 -10.09
N PRO A 64 10.07 -2.77 -10.99
CA PRO A 64 10.50 -2.76 -12.38
C PRO A 64 12.00 -2.48 -12.54
N GLY A 65 12.68 -3.31 -13.34
CA GLY A 65 14.11 -3.23 -13.65
C GLY A 65 15.03 -3.81 -12.58
N LYS A 66 14.48 -4.40 -11.51
CA LYS A 66 15.25 -4.99 -10.40
C LYS A 66 15.36 -6.50 -10.47
N GLY A 67 14.66 -7.17 -11.39
CA GLY A 67 14.68 -8.63 -11.52
C GLY A 67 14.26 -9.38 -10.25
N ASN A 68 13.43 -8.78 -9.38
CA ASN A 68 12.99 -9.34 -8.10
C ASN A 68 11.54 -9.85 -8.12
N ALA A 69 11.10 -10.37 -9.27
CA ALA A 69 9.79 -10.99 -9.41
C ALA A 69 9.65 -12.25 -8.54
N LEU A 70 8.42 -12.60 -8.19
CA LEU A 70 8.11 -13.83 -7.45
C LEU A 70 8.56 -15.06 -8.28
N PRO A 71 9.21 -16.07 -7.68
CA PRO A 71 9.75 -17.22 -8.41
C PRO A 71 8.65 -18.21 -8.82
N LEU A 72 7.77 -17.79 -9.72
CA LEU A 72 6.71 -18.62 -10.32
C LEU A 72 7.23 -19.37 -11.56
N GLN A 73 6.47 -20.36 -12.03
CA GLN A 73 6.77 -21.10 -13.24
C GLN A 73 5.62 -20.93 -14.27
N PRO A 74 5.84 -20.31 -15.44
CA PRO A 74 7.06 -19.55 -15.82
C PRO A 74 7.23 -18.27 -14.97
N PRO A 75 8.46 -17.75 -14.82
CA PRO A 75 8.71 -16.56 -14.01
C PRO A 75 8.02 -15.34 -14.63
N PRO A 76 7.43 -14.45 -13.81
CA PRO A 76 6.89 -13.20 -14.30
C PRO A 76 8.01 -12.38 -14.97
N THR A 77 7.69 -11.77 -16.11
CA THR A 77 8.65 -10.91 -16.80
C THR A 77 8.94 -9.67 -15.96
N ASP A 78 10.20 -9.24 -15.96
CA ASP A 78 10.58 -7.93 -15.43
C ASP A 78 10.03 -6.82 -16.33
N LEU A 79 9.11 -6.03 -15.77
CA LEU A 79 8.36 -4.99 -16.48
C LEU A 79 9.17 -3.71 -16.73
N GLY A 80 10.37 -3.58 -16.15
CA GLY A 80 11.32 -2.52 -16.48
C GLY A 80 12.35 -2.94 -17.54
N SER A 81 12.32 -4.19 -18.01
CA SER A 81 13.27 -4.68 -19.01
C SER A 81 12.94 -4.17 -20.42
N GLN A 82 13.97 -3.93 -21.24
CA GLN A 82 13.78 -3.49 -22.63
C GLN A 82 12.96 -4.50 -23.46
N ASN A 83 13.13 -5.80 -23.18
CA ASN A 83 12.36 -6.88 -23.80
C ASN A 83 10.85 -6.79 -23.53
N PHE A 84 10.47 -6.20 -22.40
CA PHE A 84 9.07 -5.90 -22.12
C PHE A 84 8.65 -4.56 -22.75
N LEU A 85 9.45 -3.51 -22.56
CA LEU A 85 9.11 -2.15 -22.97
C LEU A 85 8.96 -1.97 -24.50
N VAL A 86 9.57 -2.84 -25.32
CA VAL A 86 9.41 -2.84 -26.79
C VAL A 86 8.00 -3.22 -27.27
N GLN A 87 7.20 -3.89 -26.44
CA GLN A 87 5.84 -4.29 -26.81
C GLN A 87 4.94 -3.08 -27.02
N THR A 88 3.93 -3.20 -27.87
CA THR A 88 2.93 -2.14 -28.09
C THR A 88 1.98 -1.97 -26.90
N ASP A 89 1.38 -0.79 -26.76
CA ASP A 89 0.44 -0.51 -25.64
C ASP A 89 -0.74 -1.48 -25.66
N GLY A 90 -1.30 -1.72 -26.85
CA GLY A 90 -2.39 -2.66 -27.05
C GLY A 90 -2.03 -4.13 -26.76
N GLU A 91 -0.77 -4.54 -26.95
CA GLU A 91 -0.31 -5.86 -26.51
C GLU A 91 -0.33 -5.97 -24.99
N ILE A 92 0.23 -4.99 -24.28
CA ILE A 92 0.25 -5.00 -22.82
C ILE A 92 -1.18 -4.96 -22.27
N PHE A 93 -2.04 -4.12 -22.84
CA PHE A 93 -3.45 -4.05 -22.46
C PHE A 93 -4.16 -5.38 -22.61
N HIS A 94 -3.93 -6.07 -23.74
CA HIS A 94 -4.51 -7.40 -23.96
C HIS A 94 -4.04 -8.39 -22.89
N LYS A 95 -2.74 -8.43 -22.58
CA LYS A 95 -2.18 -9.34 -21.56
C LYS A 95 -2.75 -9.12 -20.17
N ILE A 96 -2.90 -7.85 -19.75
CA ILE A 96 -3.54 -7.50 -18.47
C ILE A 96 -5.01 -7.96 -18.47
N ARG A 97 -5.71 -7.74 -19.59
CA ARG A 97 -7.12 -8.09 -19.73
C ARG A 97 -7.35 -9.59 -19.68
N THR A 98 -6.65 -10.38 -20.49
CA THR A 98 -6.92 -11.81 -20.65
C THR A 98 -6.22 -12.68 -19.62
N GLY A 99 -5.02 -12.30 -19.16
CA GLY A 99 -4.18 -13.17 -18.35
C GLY A 99 -3.68 -14.39 -19.13
N LYS A 100 -2.68 -15.10 -18.58
CA LYS A 100 -2.17 -16.36 -19.15
C LYS A 100 -1.41 -17.15 -18.09
N GLY A 101 -1.67 -18.45 -18.01
CA GLY A 101 -0.98 -19.36 -17.08
C GLY A 101 -1.16 -18.92 -15.63
N ALA A 102 -0.04 -18.61 -14.96
CA ALA A 102 -0.05 -18.14 -13.57
C ALA A 102 -0.53 -16.68 -13.40
N MET A 103 -0.61 -15.89 -14.48
CA MET A 103 -1.12 -14.52 -14.43
C MET A 103 -2.66 -14.54 -14.58
N PRO A 104 -3.43 -14.09 -13.56
CA PRO A 104 -4.89 -14.07 -13.62
C PRO A 104 -5.40 -13.03 -14.63
N THR A 105 -6.66 -13.15 -15.01
CA THR A 105 -7.37 -12.10 -15.77
C THR A 105 -7.73 -10.92 -14.88
N PHE A 106 -7.54 -9.70 -15.40
CA PHE A 106 -7.97 -8.47 -14.73
C PHE A 106 -9.16 -7.79 -15.42
N ASP A 107 -9.89 -8.48 -16.30
CA ASP A 107 -10.97 -7.84 -17.06
C ASP A 107 -12.12 -7.33 -16.18
N LYS A 108 -12.41 -8.06 -15.10
CA LYS A 108 -13.51 -7.74 -14.17
C LYS A 108 -13.06 -6.95 -12.94
N THR A 109 -11.77 -6.98 -12.60
CA THR A 109 -11.22 -6.32 -11.40
C THR A 109 -10.69 -4.92 -11.69
N LEU A 110 -10.19 -4.66 -12.91
CA LEU A 110 -9.76 -3.34 -13.34
C LEU A 110 -10.63 -2.85 -14.50
N ASN A 111 -11.10 -1.61 -14.43
CA ASN A 111 -11.72 -0.96 -15.58
C ASN A 111 -10.67 -0.63 -16.66
N ASP A 112 -11.11 -0.32 -17.88
CA ASP A 112 -10.21 -0.09 -19.00
C ASP A 112 -9.30 1.12 -18.78
N GLU A 113 -9.79 2.16 -18.12
CA GLU A 113 -9.00 3.31 -17.68
C GLU A 113 -7.83 2.90 -16.76
N SER A 114 -8.09 2.14 -15.71
CA SER A 114 -7.05 1.65 -14.77
C SER A 114 -5.99 0.82 -15.49
N LYS A 115 -6.40 -0.04 -16.42
CA LYS A 115 -5.46 -0.84 -17.25
C LYS A 115 -4.57 0.09 -18.07
N TRP A 116 -5.13 1.13 -18.68
CA TRP A 116 -4.35 2.13 -19.43
C TRP A 116 -3.43 2.96 -18.53
N MET A 117 -3.88 3.36 -17.34
CA MET A 117 -3.03 4.09 -16.38
C MET A 117 -1.81 3.28 -15.97
N VAL A 118 -1.97 1.98 -15.70
CA VAL A 118 -0.83 1.09 -15.43
C VAL A 118 0.14 1.07 -16.61
N ILE A 119 -0.35 1.03 -17.85
CA ILE A 119 0.50 1.10 -19.04
C ILE A 119 1.21 2.45 -19.13
N THR A 120 0.53 3.56 -18.81
CA THR A 120 1.14 4.90 -18.72
C THR A 120 2.30 4.90 -17.73
N TYR A 121 2.13 4.31 -16.54
CA TYR A 121 3.22 4.14 -15.58
C TYR A 121 4.37 3.31 -16.16
N LEU A 122 4.09 2.15 -16.77
CA LEU A 122 5.12 1.29 -17.36
C LEU A 122 5.90 1.99 -18.48
N ARG A 123 5.24 2.84 -19.28
CA ARG A 123 5.90 3.64 -20.32
C ARG A 123 6.79 4.75 -19.76
N SER A 124 6.51 5.26 -18.56
CA SER A 124 7.39 6.22 -17.91
C SER A 124 8.75 5.62 -17.49
N LEU A 125 8.86 4.29 -17.44
CA LEU A 125 10.10 3.58 -17.12
C LEU A 125 11.07 3.52 -18.30
N ASP A 126 10.56 3.69 -19.52
CA ASP A 126 11.38 3.80 -20.72
C ASP A 126 12.07 5.16 -20.73
N LYS A 127 13.41 5.16 -20.62
CA LYS A 127 14.23 6.37 -20.59
C LYS A 127 13.96 7.30 -21.78
N THR A 128 13.76 6.73 -22.97
CA THR A 128 13.55 7.51 -24.20
C THR A 128 12.20 8.24 -24.18
N LYS A 129 11.16 7.59 -23.65
CA LYS A 129 9.84 8.20 -23.50
C LYS A 129 9.79 9.15 -22.32
N ARG A 130 10.48 8.85 -21.22
CA ARG A 130 10.56 9.70 -20.03
C ARG A 130 11.15 11.09 -20.34
N GLU A 131 12.18 11.17 -21.17
CA GLU A 131 12.76 12.47 -21.58
C GLU A 131 11.78 13.30 -22.43
N ALA A 132 11.07 12.66 -23.35
CA ALA A 132 10.02 13.30 -24.14
C ALA A 132 8.82 13.79 -23.28
N VAL A 133 8.58 13.13 -22.14
CA VAL A 133 7.55 13.49 -21.17
C VAL A 133 7.92 14.71 -20.36
N VAL A 134 9.13 14.76 -19.81
CA VAL A 134 9.62 15.92 -19.05
C VAL A 134 9.61 17.19 -19.91
N ALA A 135 9.84 17.06 -21.22
CA ALA A 135 9.76 18.18 -22.17
C ALA A 135 8.33 18.66 -22.47
N LYS A 136 7.30 17.82 -22.24
CA LYS A 136 5.89 18.12 -22.51
C LYS A 136 5.10 18.48 -21.24
N GLU A 137 5.71 18.29 -20.08
CA GLU A 137 5.12 18.59 -18.78
C GLU A 137 4.99 20.10 -18.56
N ILE A 138 3.96 20.50 -17.82
CA ILE A 138 3.61 21.89 -17.53
C ILE A 138 4.78 22.54 -16.77
N VAL A 139 5.57 23.36 -17.48
CA VAL A 139 6.67 24.10 -16.89
C VAL A 139 6.07 25.20 -16.03
N ASN A 140 5.93 24.93 -14.73
CA ASN A 140 5.63 25.97 -13.77
C ASN A 140 6.75 27.03 -13.81
N PRO A 141 6.44 28.33 -13.75
CA PRO A 141 7.47 29.36 -13.70
C PRO A 141 8.35 29.18 -12.47
N GLU A 142 9.63 29.57 -12.57
CA GLU A 142 10.49 29.67 -11.39
C GLU A 142 9.87 30.65 -10.38
N VAL A 143 9.53 30.12 -9.20
CA VAL A 143 8.89 30.86 -8.11
C VAL A 143 9.73 30.78 -6.84
N THR A 144 9.70 31.85 -6.07
CA THR A 144 10.18 31.93 -4.68
C THR A 144 8.98 31.99 -3.74
N ASP A 145 9.14 31.66 -2.45
CA ASP A 145 8.07 31.77 -1.43
C ASP A 145 6.76 31.04 -1.79
N VAL A 146 6.84 29.72 -1.90
CA VAL A 146 5.67 28.87 -2.14
C VAL A 146 4.83 28.76 -0.86
N LYS A 147 3.52 29.02 -0.99
CA LYS A 147 2.56 29.01 0.11
C LYS A 147 1.39 28.10 -0.20
N ILE A 148 0.93 27.37 0.81
CA ILE A 148 -0.30 26.59 0.79
C ILE A 148 -1.37 27.36 1.57
N ASP A 149 -2.43 27.78 0.89
CA ASP A 149 -3.62 28.34 1.53
C ASP A 149 -4.70 27.25 1.60
N LEU A 150 -5.21 26.97 2.80
CA LEU A 150 -6.23 25.94 3.04
C LEU A 150 -7.58 26.56 3.37
N ASP A 151 -8.54 26.40 2.46
CA ASP A 151 -9.94 26.72 2.68
C ASP A 151 -10.77 25.45 2.91
N ILE A 152 -11.79 25.55 3.76
CA ILE A 152 -12.58 24.41 4.21
C ILE A 152 -14.03 24.75 4.02
N ASP A 153 -14.73 23.93 3.24
CA ASP A 153 -16.19 23.97 3.12
C ASP A 153 -16.79 22.91 4.07
N PRO A 154 -17.29 23.32 5.25
CA PRO A 154 -17.84 22.39 6.22
C PRO A 154 -19.19 21.80 5.79
N GLU A 155 -19.95 22.46 4.91
CA GLU A 155 -21.27 21.98 4.46
C GLU A 155 -21.12 20.79 3.51
N HIS A 156 -20.21 20.90 2.55
CA HIS A 156 -19.96 19.84 1.56
C HIS A 156 -18.84 18.87 1.97
N LYS A 157 -18.23 19.09 3.13
CA LYS A 157 -17.07 18.37 3.64
C LYS A 157 -15.88 18.37 2.67
N LYS A 158 -15.60 19.50 2.03
CA LYS A 158 -14.51 19.65 1.06
C LYS A 158 -13.34 20.42 1.64
N LEU A 159 -12.14 19.94 1.37
CA LEU A 159 -10.89 20.62 1.66
C LEU A 159 -10.36 21.19 0.35
N ILE A 160 -10.12 22.50 0.32
CA ILE A 160 -9.59 23.19 -0.86
C ILE A 160 -8.20 23.69 -0.48
N ALA A 161 -7.17 23.10 -1.08
CA ALA A 161 -5.80 23.62 -0.96
C ALA A 161 -5.45 24.41 -2.21
N GLN A 162 -4.96 25.63 -2.03
CA GLN A 162 -4.41 26.44 -3.10
C GLN A 162 -2.91 26.62 -2.90
N LEU A 163 -2.14 26.18 -3.89
CA LEU A 163 -0.69 26.30 -3.93
C LEU A 163 -0.29 27.49 -4.79
N THR A 164 0.29 28.51 -4.18
CA THR A 164 0.77 29.71 -4.88
C THR A 164 2.27 29.89 -4.71
N GLY A 165 2.95 30.37 -5.75
CA GLY A 165 4.36 30.78 -5.69
C GLY A 165 4.52 32.22 -6.16
N LEU A 166 5.50 32.93 -5.60
CA LEU A 166 5.83 34.30 -6.01
C LEU A 166 6.78 34.25 -7.22
N LYS A 167 6.38 34.82 -8.35
CA LYS A 167 7.28 34.96 -9.50
C LYS A 167 8.32 36.06 -9.23
N LYS A 168 9.45 36.06 -9.94
CA LYS A 168 10.44 37.16 -9.92
C LYS A 168 9.85 38.55 -10.24
N ASP A 169 8.68 38.60 -10.88
CA ASP A 169 7.88 39.81 -11.19
C ASP A 169 6.99 40.28 -10.01
N GLY A 170 7.09 39.66 -8.83
CA GLY A 170 6.32 40.01 -7.63
C GLY A 170 4.84 39.56 -7.64
N LYS A 171 4.37 38.93 -8.72
CA LYS A 171 3.00 38.38 -8.83
C LYS A 171 2.95 36.93 -8.34
N ARG A 172 1.92 36.60 -7.54
CA ARG A 172 1.64 35.22 -7.13
C ARG A 172 0.95 34.46 -8.27
N VAL A 173 1.46 33.28 -8.59
CA VAL A 173 0.93 32.38 -9.61
C VAL A 173 0.61 31.01 -9.01
N GLY A 174 -0.48 30.40 -9.44
CA GLY A 174 -0.83 29.03 -9.05
C GLY A 174 0.13 28.03 -9.68
N LEU A 175 0.54 27.02 -8.91
CA LEU A 175 1.44 25.97 -9.40
C LEU A 175 0.64 24.72 -9.75
N GLN A 176 0.70 24.30 -11.01
CA GLN A 176 -0.11 23.20 -11.54
C GLN A 176 0.66 21.86 -11.50
N GLY A 177 -0.08 20.76 -11.32
CA GLY A 177 0.45 19.40 -11.45
C GLY A 177 1.35 18.96 -10.29
N ILE A 178 1.30 19.65 -9.16
CA ILE A 178 2.05 19.31 -7.96
C ILE A 178 1.17 18.43 -7.06
N GLU A 179 1.76 17.36 -6.54
CA GLU A 179 1.08 16.44 -5.62
C GLU A 179 1.10 16.98 -4.19
N LEU A 180 -0.07 16.99 -3.54
CA LEU A 180 -0.23 17.38 -2.14
C LEU A 180 -0.81 16.22 -1.32
N SER A 181 -0.12 15.84 -0.26
CA SER A 181 -0.60 14.84 0.69
C SER A 181 -1.40 15.52 1.80
N PHE A 182 -2.67 15.14 1.94
CA PHE A 182 -3.54 15.56 3.04
C PHE A 182 -3.52 14.47 4.11
N LEU A 183 -2.94 14.79 5.26
CA LEU A 183 -2.64 13.86 6.33
C LEU A 183 -3.42 14.26 7.59
N VAL A 184 -4.20 13.35 8.14
CA VAL A 184 -4.89 13.57 9.42
C VAL A 184 -4.12 12.87 10.53
N LYS A 185 -3.74 13.60 11.59
CA LYS A 185 -3.04 13.01 12.75
C LYS A 185 -3.98 12.08 13.52
N ARG A 186 -3.55 10.85 13.72
CA ARG A 186 -4.24 9.77 14.43
C ARG A 186 -3.39 9.26 15.60
N ALA A 187 -3.98 8.44 16.47
CA ALA A 187 -3.29 7.90 17.65
C ALA A 187 -2.02 7.11 17.31
N PHE A 188 -1.99 6.46 16.14
CA PHE A 188 -0.91 5.57 15.71
C PHE A 188 -0.16 6.06 14.45
N GLY A 189 -0.27 7.34 14.08
CA GLY A 189 0.41 7.88 12.91
C GLY A 189 -0.37 8.95 12.17
N GLN A 190 -0.08 9.12 10.89
CA GLN A 190 -0.76 10.04 9.99
C GLN A 190 -1.57 9.23 8.97
N LEU A 191 -2.85 9.53 8.84
CA LEU A 191 -3.74 8.92 7.85
C LEU A 191 -3.81 9.80 6.61
N ASP A 192 -3.43 9.27 5.46
CA ASP A 192 -3.57 9.96 4.18
C ASP A 192 -5.03 9.92 3.70
N ILE A 193 -5.59 11.11 3.45
CA ILE A 193 -6.94 11.34 2.94
C ILE A 193 -6.93 12.04 1.57
N SER A 194 -5.76 12.23 0.95
CA SER A 194 -5.60 12.96 -0.32
C SER A 194 -6.34 12.32 -1.51
N GLY A 195 -6.69 11.03 -1.42
CA GLY A 195 -7.43 10.30 -2.44
C GLY A 195 -6.54 9.75 -3.56
N GLU A 196 -7.11 9.56 -4.76
CA GLU A 196 -6.38 9.10 -5.95
C GLU A 196 -5.94 10.26 -6.87
N GLU A 197 -6.54 11.43 -6.71
CA GLU A 197 -6.33 12.61 -7.57
C GLU A 197 -5.76 13.80 -6.79
N ALA A 198 -4.64 13.59 -6.11
CA ALA A 198 -4.04 14.59 -5.22
C ALA A 198 -3.17 15.64 -5.94
N TYR A 199 -3.54 16.06 -7.16
CA TYR A 199 -2.76 16.99 -8.00
C TYR A 199 -3.43 18.35 -8.13
N THR A 200 -2.64 19.43 -8.08
CA THR A 200 -3.14 20.79 -8.32
C THR A 200 -3.56 21.02 -9.76
N ASP A 201 -4.65 21.77 -9.95
CA ASP A 201 -5.20 22.19 -11.24
C ASP A 201 -4.44 23.38 -11.87
N GLU A 202 -4.92 23.90 -13.01
CA GLU A 202 -4.35 25.07 -13.71
C GLU A 202 -4.24 26.34 -12.85
N LYS A 203 -5.05 26.44 -11.79
CA LYS A 203 -5.06 27.57 -10.86
C LYS A 203 -4.26 27.28 -9.58
N GLY A 204 -3.62 26.11 -9.51
CA GLY A 204 -2.92 25.62 -8.33
C GLY A 204 -3.86 25.12 -7.23
N GLN A 205 -5.12 24.84 -7.53
CA GLN A 205 -6.12 24.38 -6.56
C GLN A 205 -6.27 22.86 -6.59
N LEU A 206 -6.47 22.27 -5.42
CA LEU A 206 -6.76 20.86 -5.23
C LEU A 206 -7.92 20.73 -4.26
N ILE A 207 -8.99 20.07 -4.73
CA ILE A 207 -10.20 19.82 -3.95
C ILE A 207 -10.21 18.36 -3.53
N VAL A 208 -10.16 18.11 -2.22
CA VAL A 208 -10.21 16.78 -1.63
C VAL A 208 -11.49 16.63 -0.82
N GLN A 209 -12.18 15.52 -1.03
CA GLN A 209 -13.37 15.18 -0.24
C GLN A 209 -12.94 14.59 1.10
N PHE A 210 -13.38 15.18 2.21
CA PHE A 210 -13.11 14.64 3.53
C PHE A 210 -13.99 13.41 3.79
N PRO A 211 -13.43 12.30 4.32
CA PRO A 211 -14.20 11.09 4.63
C PRO A 211 -15.31 11.38 5.65
N THR A 212 -16.50 10.84 5.41
CA THR A 212 -17.70 11.19 6.20
C THR A 212 -17.71 10.57 7.59
N ASP A 213 -17.02 9.44 7.77
CA ASP A 213 -16.99 8.60 8.96
C ASP A 213 -15.78 8.86 9.87
N LEU A 214 -14.95 9.84 9.51
CA LEU A 214 -13.69 10.05 10.18
C LEU A 214 -13.93 10.58 11.61
N PRO A 215 -13.51 9.87 12.67
CA PRO A 215 -13.76 10.30 14.04
C PRO A 215 -12.89 11.51 14.39
N GLY A 216 -13.46 12.51 15.04
CA GLY A 216 -12.78 13.68 15.59
C GLY A 216 -12.60 13.54 17.10
N ASP A 217 -12.15 14.62 17.73
CA ASP A 217 -12.20 14.74 19.18
C ASP A 217 -13.63 14.98 19.71
N ARG A 218 -13.76 15.39 20.97
CA ARG A 218 -15.05 15.63 21.61
C ARG A 218 -15.88 16.72 20.94
N GLU A 219 -15.23 17.64 20.24
CA GLU A 219 -15.83 18.76 19.53
C GLU A 219 -15.92 18.50 18.00
N GLY A 220 -15.50 17.32 17.54
CA GLY A 220 -15.45 16.98 16.11
C GLY A 220 -14.25 17.60 15.38
N GLN A 221 -13.22 18.02 16.12
CA GLN A 221 -12.01 18.56 15.52
C GLN A 221 -11.04 17.45 15.13
N ALA A 222 -10.34 17.66 14.02
CA ALA A 222 -9.24 16.81 13.57
C ALA A 222 -8.03 17.68 13.21
N ASN A 223 -6.82 17.18 13.49
CA ASN A 223 -5.58 17.84 13.12
C ASN A 223 -5.22 17.45 11.69
N LEU A 224 -5.38 18.38 10.75
CA LEU A 224 -5.01 18.24 9.35
C LEU A 224 -3.60 18.79 9.12
N LEU A 225 -2.82 18.05 8.35
CA LEU A 225 -1.50 18.42 7.87
C LEU A 225 -1.54 18.30 6.34
N VAL A 226 -1.20 19.35 5.63
CA VAL A 226 -1.07 19.31 4.17
C VAL A 226 0.40 19.48 3.83
N LYS A 227 0.94 18.56 3.03
CA LYS A 227 2.36 18.47 2.72
C LYS A 227 2.58 18.34 1.22
N ILE A 228 3.58 19.04 0.71
CA ILE A 228 4.03 18.86 -0.68
C ILE A 228 4.85 17.58 -0.79
N THR A 229 4.54 16.73 -1.79
CA THR A 229 5.28 15.48 -2.01
C THR A 229 6.64 15.71 -2.71
N ASP A 230 6.72 16.74 -3.56
CA ASP A 230 7.94 17.14 -4.28
C ASP A 230 8.79 18.13 -3.48
N GLU A 231 9.44 17.63 -2.42
CA GLU A 231 10.32 18.43 -1.56
C GLU A 231 11.61 18.88 -2.27
N GLU A 232 12.04 18.17 -3.31
CA GLU A 232 13.29 18.45 -4.02
C GLU A 232 13.22 19.77 -4.78
N ASN A 233 12.06 20.09 -5.39
CA ASN A 233 11.88 21.29 -6.20
C ASN A 233 11.35 22.49 -5.42
N TYR A 234 10.54 22.26 -4.37
CA TYR A 234 9.82 23.33 -3.67
C TYR A 234 10.12 23.41 -2.17
N GLY A 235 10.91 22.49 -1.62
CA GLY A 235 11.24 22.40 -0.20
C GLY A 235 10.15 21.73 0.66
N PRO A 236 10.43 21.48 1.95
CA PRO A 236 9.50 20.82 2.87
C PRO A 236 8.45 21.81 3.37
N ILE A 237 7.45 22.09 2.53
CA ILE A 237 6.35 22.98 2.88
C ILE A 237 5.22 22.15 3.47
N GLU A 238 4.87 22.48 4.71
CA GLU A 238 3.84 21.80 5.49
C GLU A 238 2.92 22.85 6.14
N GLU A 239 1.61 22.72 5.92
CA GLU A 239 0.60 23.56 6.55
C GLU A 239 -0.22 22.72 7.54
N LYS A 240 -0.34 23.18 8.79
CA LYS A 240 -1.06 22.47 9.87
C LYS A 240 -2.29 23.27 10.26
N ARG A 241 -3.46 22.64 10.17
CA ARG A 241 -4.74 23.29 10.51
C ARG A 241 -5.63 22.35 11.30
N VAL A 242 -6.32 22.89 12.31
CA VAL A 242 -7.36 22.17 13.05
C VAL A 242 -8.68 22.38 12.32
N VAL A 243 -9.38 21.29 12.00
CA VAL A 243 -10.59 21.30 11.17
C VAL A 243 -11.78 20.69 11.92
N SER A 244 -12.89 21.42 12.03
CA SER A 244 -14.10 20.99 12.76
C SER A 244 -15.12 20.27 11.86
N ILE A 245 -14.63 19.30 11.09
CA ILE A 245 -15.39 18.57 10.05
C ILE A 245 -15.57 17.08 10.40
N ALA A 246 -14.84 16.61 11.41
CA ALA A 246 -14.83 15.21 11.82
C ALA A 246 -16.00 14.90 12.75
N VAL A 247 -16.40 13.63 12.82
CA VAL A 247 -17.54 13.21 13.65
C VAL A 247 -17.14 13.35 15.12
N PRO A 248 -17.87 14.11 15.96
CA PRO A 248 -17.55 14.21 17.38
C PRO A 248 -17.54 12.83 18.02
N THR A 249 -16.42 12.46 18.64
CA THR A 249 -16.33 11.21 19.38
C THR A 249 -15.84 11.46 20.79
N ASN A 250 -16.35 10.68 21.73
CA ASN A 250 -15.78 10.66 23.06
C ASN A 250 -14.58 9.69 23.03
N PRO A 251 -13.32 10.18 23.11
CA PRO A 251 -12.16 9.31 23.04
C PRO A 251 -12.21 8.35 24.22
N LYS A 252 -12.50 7.08 23.92
CA LYS A 252 -12.51 6.01 24.92
C LYS A 252 -11.05 5.70 25.26
N ASN A 253 -10.68 5.87 26.52
CA ASN A 253 -9.35 5.49 26.95
C ASN A 253 -9.23 3.96 26.91
N ILE A 254 -8.55 3.44 25.90
CA ILE A 254 -8.34 2.01 25.69
C ILE A 254 -7.63 1.32 26.86
N LEU A 255 -6.90 2.07 27.70
CA LEU A 255 -6.20 1.57 28.89
C LEU A 255 -7.11 1.51 30.13
N SER A 256 -8.28 2.16 30.06
CA SER A 256 -9.26 2.17 31.16
C SER A 256 -10.12 0.89 31.21
N GLU A 257 -10.14 0.13 30.12
CA GLU A 257 -10.89 -1.13 30.04
C GLU A 257 -10.09 -2.31 30.59
N ARG A 258 -10.80 -3.33 31.09
CA ARG A 258 -10.18 -4.59 31.53
C ARG A 258 -9.73 -5.43 30.35
N ALA A 259 -8.55 -5.13 29.82
CA ALA A 259 -7.99 -5.78 28.64
C ALA A 259 -6.52 -6.19 28.86
N MET A 260 -6.00 -7.06 28.00
CA MET A 260 -4.61 -7.54 28.06
C MET A 260 -3.57 -6.42 28.02
N TRP A 261 -3.91 -5.34 27.32
CA TRP A 261 -3.08 -4.16 27.13
C TRP A 261 -3.44 -3.00 28.10
N GLY A 262 -4.30 -3.26 29.10
CA GLY A 262 -4.67 -2.28 30.11
C GLY A 262 -3.59 -2.07 31.17
N THR A 263 -3.77 -1.06 32.04
CA THR A 263 -2.88 -0.88 33.20
C THR A 263 -3.01 -2.04 34.18
N ARG A 264 -2.05 -2.20 35.11
CA ARG A 264 -2.08 -3.27 36.14
C ARG A 264 -3.41 -3.35 36.91
N ALA A 265 -4.05 -2.21 37.16
CA ALA A 265 -5.33 -2.15 37.88
C ALA A 265 -6.50 -2.73 37.05
N ASN A 266 -6.37 -2.65 35.73
CA ASN A 266 -7.35 -3.10 34.75
C ASN A 266 -6.95 -4.45 34.13
N ALA A 267 -6.19 -5.29 34.83
CA ALA A 267 -5.95 -6.65 34.36
C ALA A 267 -7.28 -7.41 34.17
N PRO A 268 -7.42 -8.27 33.14
CA PRO A 268 -8.59 -9.12 32.97
C PRO A 268 -8.81 -10.01 34.20
N ILE A 269 -10.06 -10.07 34.67
CA ILE A 269 -10.42 -10.80 35.91
C ILE A 269 -10.07 -12.28 35.80
N TRP A 270 -10.28 -12.90 34.64
CA TRP A 270 -10.00 -14.32 34.43
C TRP A 270 -8.50 -14.65 34.54
N ILE A 271 -7.61 -13.73 34.14
CA ILE A 271 -6.16 -13.91 34.31
C ILE A 271 -5.77 -13.81 35.77
N MET A 272 -6.31 -12.82 36.48
CA MET A 272 -6.08 -12.71 37.92
C MET A 272 -6.59 -13.96 38.64
N ALA A 273 -7.78 -14.45 38.28
CA ALA A 273 -8.35 -15.65 38.88
C ALA A 273 -7.52 -16.91 38.59
N THR A 274 -7.10 -17.13 37.34
CA THR A 274 -6.27 -18.30 36.98
C THR A 274 -4.91 -18.27 37.67
N TYR A 275 -4.26 -17.10 37.75
CA TYR A 275 -3.03 -16.92 38.50
C TYR A 275 -3.22 -17.20 40.00
N ILE A 276 -4.25 -16.61 40.62
CA ILE A 276 -4.54 -16.82 42.05
C ILE A 276 -4.86 -18.29 42.34
N LEU A 277 -5.66 -18.95 41.50
CA LEU A 277 -5.95 -20.37 41.62
C LEU A 277 -4.69 -21.24 41.49
N GLY A 278 -3.80 -20.91 40.56
CA GLY A 278 -2.51 -21.59 40.41
C GLY A 278 -1.64 -21.43 41.67
N VAL A 279 -1.54 -20.22 42.21
CA VAL A 279 -0.80 -19.93 43.45
C VAL A 279 -1.40 -20.68 44.64
N ILE A 280 -2.73 -20.64 44.82
CA ILE A 280 -3.42 -21.38 45.88
C ILE A 280 -3.20 -22.89 45.74
N GLY A 281 -3.22 -23.43 44.52
CA GLY A 281 -2.94 -24.85 44.26
C GLY A 281 -1.54 -25.26 44.71
N ILE A 282 -0.52 -24.47 44.37
CA ILE A 282 0.87 -24.70 44.79
C ILE A 282 0.99 -24.65 46.32
N TRP A 283 0.44 -23.61 46.95
CA TRP A 283 0.45 -23.49 48.41
C TRP A 283 -0.29 -24.63 49.11
N GLY A 284 -1.39 -25.11 48.52
CA GLY A 284 -2.15 -26.26 49.01
C GLY A 284 -1.32 -27.54 49.04
N VAL A 285 -0.54 -27.81 47.98
CA VAL A 285 0.37 -28.97 47.92
C VAL A 285 1.47 -28.85 48.98
N ILE A 286 2.10 -27.67 49.11
CA ILE A 286 3.14 -27.43 50.12
C ILE A 286 2.58 -27.68 51.53
N PHE A 287 1.40 -27.16 51.84
CA PHE A 287 0.76 -27.36 53.14
C PHE A 287 0.43 -28.83 53.41
N LEU A 288 -0.05 -29.56 52.41
CA LEU A 288 -0.33 -30.99 52.52
C LEU A 288 0.93 -31.79 52.87
N VAL A 289 2.05 -31.52 52.17
CA VAL A 289 3.34 -32.17 52.44
C VAL A 289 3.80 -31.88 53.87
N LEU A 290 3.75 -30.61 54.30
CA LEU A 290 4.13 -30.23 55.68
C LEU A 290 3.23 -30.91 56.73
N PHE A 291 1.93 -31.01 56.47
CA PHE A 291 0.98 -31.70 57.34
C PHE A 291 1.29 -33.20 57.45
N GLN A 292 1.61 -33.86 56.33
CA GLN A 292 2.01 -35.28 56.33
C GLN A 292 3.31 -35.49 57.12
N VAL A 293 4.32 -34.63 56.93
CA VAL A 293 5.58 -34.69 57.69
C VAL A 293 5.32 -34.53 59.19
N PHE A 294 4.42 -33.62 59.58
CA PHE A 294 4.02 -33.43 60.97
C PHE A 294 3.25 -34.63 61.55
N GLN A 295 2.37 -35.27 60.77
CA GLN A 295 1.71 -36.49 61.22
C GLN A 295 2.70 -37.64 61.44
N LEU A 296 3.66 -37.81 60.53
CA LEU A 296 4.71 -38.83 60.65
C LEU A 296 5.59 -38.60 61.89
N SER A 297 5.92 -37.36 62.21
CA SER A 297 6.71 -37.05 63.41
C SER A 297 5.94 -37.38 64.70
N LYS A 298 4.63 -37.09 64.76
CA LYS A 298 3.76 -37.49 65.89
C LYS A 298 3.68 -39.01 66.06
N MET A 299 3.58 -39.77 64.97
CA MET A 299 3.54 -41.23 65.04
C MET A 299 4.87 -41.83 65.52
N ARG A 300 6.01 -41.26 65.11
CA ARG A 300 7.33 -41.68 65.59
C ARG A 300 7.52 -41.47 67.10
N VAL A 301 6.97 -40.39 67.66
CA VAL A 301 7.05 -40.12 69.11
C VAL A 301 6.21 -41.11 69.94
N LYS A 302 5.12 -41.63 69.38
CA LYS A 302 4.26 -42.63 70.05
C LYS A 302 4.78 -44.07 69.99
N SER A 303 5.80 -44.38 69.19
CA SER A 303 6.36 -45.74 69.06
C SER A 303 7.64 -45.98 69.87
N LYS A 304 8.02 -45.03 70.73
CA LYS A 304 9.03 -45.19 71.79
C LYS A 304 8.33 -45.26 73.13
#